data_AF-A0A7R8P4R5-F1
#
_entry.id   AF-A0A7R8P4R5-F1
#
_cell.length_a   1.000
_cell.length_b   1.000
_cell.length_c   1.000
_cell.angle_alpha   90.00
_cell.angle_beta   90.00
_cell.angle_gamma   90.00
#
_symmetry.space_group_name_H-M   'P 1'
#
loop_
_entity.id
_entity.type
_entity.pdbx_description
1 polymer ?
#
loop_
_entity_poly.entity_id
_entity_poly.type
_entity_poly.pdbx_seq_one_letter_code
_entity_poly.pdbx_strand_id
1 'polypeptide(L)' 'MQLVIDRTVPMADAAEGHRLMEAGGHVGKILLLNDESA' A
#
# COMPACT_ATOMS: atom_id res chain seq x y z
N MET A 1 -1.79 -17.04 10.95
CA MET A 1 -2.03 -16.29 9.70
C MET A 1 -0.91 -15.27 9.55
N GLN A 2 -0.16 -15.31 8.45
CA GLN A 2 0.96 -14.39 8.19
C GLN A 2 0.44 -13.16 7.42
N LEU A 3 0.89 -11.96 7.81
CA LEU A 3 0.63 -10.73 7.06
C LEU A 3 1.51 -10.71 5.80
N VAL A 4 0.89 -10.51 4.64
CA VAL A 4 1.60 -10.31 3.36
C VAL A 4 1.43 -8.86 2.96
N ILE A 5 2.55 -8.16 2.83
CA ILE A 5 2.62 -6.79 2.31
C ILE A 5 3.01 -6.91 0.84
N ASP A 6 2.12 -6.47 -0.04
CA ASP A 6 2.36 -6.47 -1.49
C ASP A 6 3.16 -5.23 -1.91
N ARG A 7 2.79 -4.07 -1.35
CA ARG A 7 3.37 -2.77 -1.70
C ARG A 7 3.36 -1.82 -0.51
N THR A 8 4.32 -0.90 -0.51
CA THR A 8 4.35 0.28 0.37
C THR A 8 4.27 1.53 -0.50
N VAL A 9 3.48 2.50 -0.05
CA VAL A 9 3.28 3.79 -0.72
C VAL A 9 3.38 4.88 0.35
N PRO A 10 4.00 6.04 0.08
CA PRO A 10 3.96 7.16 1.02
C PRO A 10 2.52 7.55 1.35
N MET A 11 2.25 7.92 2.59
CA MET A 11 0.93 8.40 3.01
C MET A 11 0.50 9.64 2.21
N ALA A 12 1.46 10.49 1.84
CA ALA A 12 1.24 11.63 0.95
C ALA A 12 0.66 11.23 -0.42
N ASP A 13 0.90 10.00 -0.85
CA ASP A 13 0.47 9.43 -2.14
C ASP A 13 -0.67 8.41 -1.98
N ALA A 14 -1.50 8.52 -0.94
CA ALA A 14 -2.62 7.59 -0.67
C ALA A 14 -3.54 7.36 -1.89
N ALA A 15 -3.73 8.38 -2.73
CA ALA A 15 -4.50 8.26 -3.97
C ALA A 15 -3.91 7.20 -4.93
N GLU A 16 -2.58 7.08 -5.00
CA GLU A 16 -1.94 6.02 -5.79
C GLU A 16 -2.17 4.64 -5.18
N GLY A 17 -2.14 4.53 -3.85
CA GLY A 17 -2.53 3.31 -3.15
C GLY A 17 -3.94 2.84 -3.53
N HIS A 18 -4.89 3.76 -3.64
CA HIS A 18 -6.25 3.45 -4.12
C HIS A 18 -6.27 3.01 -5.59
N ARG A 19 -5.53 3.67 -6.49
CA ARG A 19 -5.44 3.25 -7.90
C ARG A 19 -4.89 1.83 -8.05
N LEU A 20 -3.84 1.49 -7.29
CA LEU A 20 -3.25 0.15 -7.27
C LEU A 20 -4.20 -0.90 -6.70
N MET A 21 -4.99 -0.53 -5.69
CA MET A 21 -6.02 -1.39 -5.13
C MET A 21 -7.13 -1.67 -6.16
N GLU A 22 -7.63 -0.64 -6.84
CA GLU A 22 -8.68 -0.73 -7.85
C GLU A 22 -8.25 -1.54 -9.09
N ALA A 23 -6.98 -1.44 -9.47
CA ALA A 23 -6.43 -2.25 -10.57
C ALA A 23 -6.44 -3.76 -10.27
N GLY A 24 -6.56 -4.17 -9.01
CA GLY A 24 -6.78 -5.57 -8.60
C GLY A 24 -5.59 -6.52 -8.75
N GLY A 25 -4.41 -6.02 -9.11
CA GLY A 25 -3.20 -6.84 -9.35
C GLY A 25 -2.35 -7.16 -8.11
N HIS A 26 -2.82 -6.83 -6.90
CA HIS A 26 -2.07 -6.99 -5.65
C HIS A 26 -2.45 -8.28 -4.91
N VAL A 27 -1.48 -8.96 -4.30
CA VAL A 27 -1.74 -10.12 -3.42
C VAL A 27 -1.32 -9.77 -2.01
N GLY A 28 -2.26 -9.27 -1.21
CA GLY A 28 -2.01 -8.90 0.19
C GLY A 28 -2.41 -7.46 0.49
N LYS A 29 -1.67 -6.80 1.39
CA LYS A 29 -1.93 -5.43 1.81
C LYS A 29 -1.04 -4.43 1.08
N ILE A 30 -1.65 -3.34 0.66
CA ILE A 30 -0.93 -2.12 0.27
C ILE A 30 -0.86 -1.25 1.53
N LEU A 31 0.35 -0.95 2.00
CA LEU A 31 0.56 -0.15 3.21
C LEU A 31 0.89 1.30 2.85
N LEU A 32 0.27 2.22 3.57
CA LEU A 32 0.62 3.63 3.53
C LEU A 32 1.55 3.96 4.70
N LEU A 33 2.72 4.53 4.40
CA LEU A 33 3.74 4.86 5.40
C LEU A 33 3.87 6.37 5.53
N ASN A 34 3.83 6.89 6.76
CA ASN A 34 4.22 8.25 7.04
C ASN A 34 5.76 8.37 7.00
N ASP A 35 6.29 9.57 6.82
CA ASP A 35 7.74 9.82 6.71
C ASP A 35 8.55 9.33 7.93
N GLU A 36 7.94 9.25 9.11
CA GLU A 36 8.57 8.71 10.33
C GLU A 36 8.70 7.18 10.31
N SER A 37 7.94 6.52 9.43
CA SER A 37 7.83 5.06 9.30
C SER A 37 8.33 4.56 7.94
N ALA A 38 8.87 5.44 7.09
CA ALA A 38 9.33 5.15 5.73
C ALA A 38 10.76 4.62 5.70
#